data_AF-A0AA88XBA6-F1
#
_entry.id   AF-A0AA88XBA6-F1
#
_cell.length_a   1.000
_cell.length_b   1.000
_cell.length_c   1.000
_cell.angle_alpha   90.00
_cell.angle_beta   90.00
_cell.angle_gamma   90.00
#
_symmetry.space_group_name_H-M   'P 1'
#
loop_
_entity.id
_entity.type
_entity.pdbx_description
1 polymer ?
#
loop_
_entity_poly.entity_id
_entity_poly.type
_entity_poly.pdbx_seq_one_letter_code
_entity_poly.pdbx_strand_id
1 'polypeptide(L)'
;MKLYKRLFYEHDSKRFKEYLKKVKSRRSMIAGVLLPHEIIASLTDSTWPEGAELQWKRMVDDLAKKGKLTNCMAICDVSGSMYGTPIELSVALGLLISDLSEGPWKVTFSANPRFHVIKGDTMPSKTSFRREMEWRANISFQKDFDLILEVAVRGKLNEDQIIKTLFVFSNMEFN
;
A
#
# COMPACT_ATOMS: atom_id res chain seq x y z
N MET A 1 18.15 5.08 -9.03
CA MET A 1 18.53 6.43 -8.54
C MET A 1 18.62 6.54 -7.00
N LYS A 2 18.68 5.43 -6.25
CA LYS A 2 18.55 5.43 -4.79
C LYS A 2 19.80 5.99 -4.08
N LEU A 3 21.00 5.63 -4.53
CA LEU A 3 22.26 5.98 -3.86
C LEU A 3 22.70 7.45 -4.01
N TYR A 4 22.45 8.08 -5.16
CA TYR A 4 23.07 9.37 -5.50
C TYR A 4 22.11 10.56 -5.43
N LYS A 5 20.86 10.33 -5.01
CA LYS A 5 19.81 11.36 -4.98
C LYS A 5 20.21 12.58 -4.14
N ARG A 6 20.78 12.34 -2.96
CA ARG A 6 21.27 13.39 -2.07
C ARG A 6 22.38 14.20 -2.73
N LEU A 7 23.33 13.53 -3.36
CA LEU A 7 24.44 14.17 -4.08
C LEU A 7 23.96 15.02 -5.27
N PHE A 8 22.95 14.57 -6.01
CA PHE A 8 22.35 15.38 -7.08
C PHE A 8 21.62 16.62 -6.53
N TYR A 9 20.97 16.51 -5.39
CA TYR A 9 20.37 17.68 -4.72
C TYR A 9 21.43 18.65 -4.21
N GLU A 10 22.51 18.16 -3.62
CA GLU A 10 23.58 18.98 -3.05
C GLU A 10 24.43 19.64 -4.14
N HIS A 11 24.70 18.95 -5.25
CA HIS A 11 25.68 19.41 -6.25
C HIS A 11 25.08 19.85 -7.60
N ASP A 12 23.85 19.45 -7.94
CA ASP A 12 23.21 19.83 -9.22
C ASP A 12 21.68 20.00 -9.09
N SER A 13 21.26 20.75 -8.06
CA SER A 13 19.84 20.89 -7.70
C SER A 13 18.97 21.41 -8.85
N LYS A 14 19.50 22.30 -9.71
CA LYS A 14 18.74 22.94 -10.79
C LYS A 14 18.41 21.96 -11.91
N ARG A 15 19.40 21.26 -12.45
CA ARG A 15 19.18 20.25 -13.49
C ARG A 15 18.42 19.05 -12.93
N PHE A 16 18.65 18.70 -11.67
CA PHE A 16 17.90 17.63 -11.02
C PHE A 16 16.41 17.98 -10.90
N LYS A 17 16.05 19.19 -10.45
CA LYS A 17 14.64 19.66 -10.44
C LYS A 17 14.02 19.68 -11.84
N GLU A 18 14.76 20.08 -12.88
CA GLU A 18 14.29 20.04 -14.26
C GLU A 18 14.07 18.61 -14.78
N TYR A 19 15.00 17.69 -14.47
CA TYR A 19 14.84 16.27 -14.75
C TYR A 19 13.57 15.72 -14.09
N LEU A 20 13.34 16.03 -12.82
CA LEU A 20 12.14 15.62 -12.07
C LEU A 20 10.85 16.15 -12.70
N LYS A 21 10.83 17.41 -13.16
CA LYS A 21 9.70 17.97 -13.93
C LYS A 21 9.46 17.21 -15.23
N LYS A 22 10.52 16.85 -15.96
CA LYS A 22 10.42 16.06 -17.21
C LYS A 22 9.94 14.64 -16.96
N VAL A 23 10.36 14.00 -15.88
CA VAL A 23 9.87 12.68 -15.46
C VAL A 23 8.37 12.72 -15.15
N LYS A 24 7.93 13.76 -14.44
CA LYS A 24 6.51 13.98 -14.13
C LYS A 24 5.65 14.14 -15.38
N SER A 25 6.14 14.83 -16.41
CA SER A 25 5.38 15.07 -17.64
C SER A 25 5.43 13.92 -18.65
N ARG A 26 6.53 13.16 -18.72
CA ARG A 26 6.72 12.14 -19.77
C ARG A 26 6.36 10.71 -19.38
N ARG A 27 5.95 10.44 -18.12
CA ARG A 27 5.92 9.08 -17.55
C ARG A 27 7.25 8.33 -17.81
N SER A 28 8.36 9.04 -18.04
CA SER A 28 9.63 8.43 -18.41
C SER A 28 10.21 7.70 -17.22
N MET A 29 10.92 6.60 -17.49
CA MET A 29 11.48 5.66 -16.52
C MET A 29 12.24 6.38 -15.40
N ILE A 30 11.78 6.25 -14.16
CA ILE A 30 12.63 6.50 -13.00
C ILE A 30 13.55 5.27 -12.92
N ALA A 31 14.84 5.47 -13.17
CA ALA A 31 15.81 4.39 -13.23
C ALA A 31 15.84 3.61 -11.89
N GLY A 32 15.53 2.30 -11.96
CA GLY A 32 15.38 1.39 -10.83
C GLY A 32 13.92 1.31 -10.37
N VAL A 33 13.22 0.22 -10.72
CA VAL A 33 11.88 -0.08 -10.20
C VAL A 33 12.04 -0.32 -8.70
N LEU A 34 11.63 0.65 -7.88
CA LEU A 34 11.54 0.44 -6.44
C LEU A 34 10.38 -0.49 -6.14
N LEU A 35 10.59 -1.39 -5.19
CA LEU A 35 9.54 -2.26 -4.67
C LEU A 35 8.54 -1.43 -3.85
N PRO A 36 7.28 -1.89 -3.67
CA PRO A 36 6.24 -1.13 -2.97
C PRO A 36 6.69 -0.59 -1.59
N HIS A 37 7.35 -1.43 -0.79
CA HIS A 37 7.84 -1.05 0.54
C HIS A 37 8.98 -0.04 0.48
N GLU A 38 9.84 -0.09 -0.54
CA GLU A 38 10.91 0.90 -0.74
C GLU A 38 10.37 2.25 -1.15
N ILE A 39 9.29 2.27 -1.96
CA ILE A 39 8.59 3.50 -2.31
C ILE A 39 7.99 4.10 -1.03
N ILE A 40 7.34 3.29 -0.19
CA ILE A 40 6.75 3.80 1.04
C ILE A 40 7.81 4.28 2.04
N ALA A 41 8.92 3.55 2.22
CA ALA A 41 10.04 3.98 3.04
C ALA A 41 10.66 5.30 2.54
N SER A 42 10.67 5.52 1.22
CA SER A 42 11.20 6.77 0.64
C SER A 42 10.32 8.01 0.89
N LEU A 43 9.09 7.84 1.40
CA LEU A 43 8.24 8.95 1.83
C LEU A 43 8.61 9.47 3.21
N THR A 44 9.04 8.57 4.10
CA THR A 44 9.52 8.95 5.43
C THR A 44 10.85 9.67 5.36
N ASP A 45 11.60 9.45 4.29
CA ASP A 45 12.78 10.23 3.93
C ASP A 45 12.34 11.54 3.26
N SER A 46 12.39 12.64 4.02
CA SER A 46 11.90 13.99 3.67
C SER A 46 12.53 14.61 2.41
N THR A 47 13.48 13.92 1.79
CA THR A 47 14.30 14.46 0.71
C THR A 47 13.56 14.57 -0.64
N TRP A 48 12.49 13.79 -0.90
CA TRP A 48 11.65 13.93 -2.11
C TRP A 48 10.32 13.13 -2.04
N PRO A 49 9.34 13.58 -1.26
CA PRO A 49 8.03 12.92 -1.16
C PRO A 49 7.33 12.78 -2.51
N GLU A 50 7.43 13.80 -3.38
CA GLU A 50 6.72 13.86 -4.66
C GLU A 50 7.16 12.78 -5.65
N GLY A 51 8.41 12.31 -5.57
CA GLY A 51 8.89 11.22 -6.42
C GLY A 51 8.34 9.88 -6.02
N ALA A 52 8.23 9.63 -4.71
CA ALA A 52 7.65 8.41 -4.19
C ALA A 52 6.17 8.31 -4.59
N GLU A 53 5.42 9.43 -4.50
CA GLU A 53 4.04 9.49 -5.00
C GLU A 53 3.94 9.17 -6.49
N LEU A 54 4.81 9.76 -7.32
CA LEU A 54 4.81 9.52 -8.76
C LEU A 54 5.18 8.07 -9.09
N GLN A 55 6.15 7.48 -8.38
CA GLN A 55 6.53 6.08 -8.52
C GLN A 55 5.38 5.15 -8.15
N TRP A 56 4.71 5.41 -7.04
CA TRP A 56 3.55 4.64 -6.60
C TRP A 56 2.42 4.71 -7.61
N LYS A 57 2.03 5.94 -7.98
CA LYS A 57 0.94 6.17 -8.94
C LYS A 57 1.21 5.43 -10.25
N ARG A 58 2.45 5.50 -10.76
CA ARG A 58 2.84 4.77 -11.95
C ARG A 58 2.73 3.26 -11.77
N MET A 59 3.20 2.71 -10.65
CA MET A 59 3.12 1.28 -10.36
C MET A 59 1.66 0.79 -10.38
N VAL A 60 0.77 1.52 -9.70
CA VAL A 60 -0.67 1.23 -9.70
C VAL A 60 -1.25 1.36 -11.11
N ASP A 61 -0.97 2.47 -11.82
CA ASP A 61 -1.47 2.70 -13.19
C ASP A 61 -0.99 1.59 -14.17
N ASP A 62 0.26 1.15 -14.07
CA ASP A 62 0.84 0.13 -14.94
C ASP A 62 0.30 -1.28 -14.63
N LEU A 63 0.01 -1.59 -13.36
CA LEU A 63 -0.65 -2.84 -12.97
C LEU A 63 -2.14 -2.84 -13.33
N ALA A 64 -2.85 -1.73 -13.10
CA ALA A 64 -4.26 -1.58 -13.44
C ALA A 64 -4.53 -1.74 -14.96
N LYS A 65 -3.57 -1.36 -15.82
CA LYS A 65 -3.65 -1.62 -17.27
C LYS A 65 -3.65 -3.10 -17.63
N LYS A 66 -3.07 -3.96 -16.78
CA LYS A 66 -3.09 -5.42 -16.96
C LYS A 66 -4.39 -6.06 -16.46
N GLY A 67 -5.19 -5.31 -15.71
CA GLY A 67 -6.42 -5.76 -15.10
C GLY A 67 -6.54 -5.18 -13.69
N LYS A 68 -7.78 -4.93 -13.28
CA LYS A 68 -8.11 -4.61 -11.89
C LYS A 68 -8.54 -5.88 -11.17
N LEU A 69 -8.37 -5.88 -9.85
CA LEU A 69 -8.84 -6.96 -9.02
C LEU A 69 -10.29 -6.67 -8.62
N THR A 70 -11.15 -7.67 -8.61
CA THR A 70 -12.55 -7.52 -8.20
C THR A 70 -12.82 -8.37 -6.99
N ASN A 71 -13.61 -7.85 -6.06
CA ASN A 71 -14.03 -8.58 -4.85
C ASN A 71 -12.86 -9.21 -4.10
N CYS A 72 -11.75 -8.47 -3.96
CA CYS A 72 -10.61 -8.95 -3.22
C CYS A 72 -10.28 -8.06 -2.04
N MET A 73 -9.65 -8.66 -1.05
CA MET A 73 -9.23 -7.99 0.17
C MET A 73 -7.86 -8.49 0.59
N ALA A 74 -7.07 -7.60 1.20
CA ALA A 74 -5.79 -7.93 1.77
C ALA A 74 -5.87 -7.98 3.30
N ILE A 75 -5.32 -9.04 3.88
CA ILE A 75 -5.08 -9.22 5.31
C ILE A 75 -3.57 -9.06 5.51
N CYS A 76 -3.20 -8.04 6.28
CA CYS A 76 -1.80 -7.69 6.51
C CYS A 76 -1.41 -8.03 7.93
N ASP A 77 -0.46 -8.96 8.06
CA ASP A 77 0.16 -9.30 9.33
C ASP A 77 1.02 -8.14 9.81
N VAL A 78 0.75 -7.70 11.03
CA VAL A 78 1.53 -6.68 11.76
C VAL A 78 1.94 -7.17 13.15
N SER A 79 1.99 -8.49 13.32
CA SER A 79 2.39 -9.17 14.55
C SER A 79 3.84 -8.90 14.92
N GLY A 80 4.19 -9.24 16.17
CA GLY A 80 5.55 -9.04 16.67
C GLY A 80 6.61 -9.83 15.89
N SER A 81 6.27 -10.98 15.32
CA SER A 81 7.19 -11.81 14.53
C SER A 81 7.43 -11.26 13.11
N MET A 82 6.61 -10.31 12.67
CA MET A 82 6.80 -9.55 11.43
C MET A 82 7.66 -8.28 11.62
N TYR A 83 8.23 -8.06 12.81
CA TYR A 83 8.96 -6.83 13.13
C TYR A 83 10.09 -6.51 12.14
N GLY A 84 10.20 -5.22 11.77
CA GLY A 84 11.17 -4.72 10.80
C GLY A 84 10.62 -4.68 9.37
N THR A 85 11.46 -5.02 8.39
CA THR A 85 11.10 -5.01 6.96
C THR A 85 9.87 -5.86 6.59
N PRO A 86 9.59 -7.03 7.22
CA PRO A 86 8.40 -7.83 6.88
C PRO A 86 7.07 -7.07 7.10
N ILE A 87 6.96 -6.31 8.19
CA ILE A 87 5.83 -5.40 8.45
C ILE A 87 5.69 -4.38 7.32
N GLU A 88 6.79 -3.75 6.91
CA GLU A 88 6.76 -2.72 5.87
C GLU A 88 6.31 -3.30 4.52
N LEU A 89 6.75 -4.52 4.22
CA LEU A 89 6.33 -5.31 3.07
C LEU A 89 4.84 -5.64 3.11
N SER A 90 4.36 -6.19 4.23
CA SER A 90 2.96 -6.55 4.46
C SER A 90 2.06 -5.34 4.23
N VAL A 91 2.36 -4.20 4.87
CA VAL A 91 1.60 -2.97 4.73
C VAL A 91 1.64 -2.43 3.31
N ALA A 92 2.81 -2.44 2.66
CA ALA A 92 2.97 -1.95 1.30
C ALA A 92 2.18 -2.77 0.29
N LEU A 93 2.20 -4.09 0.42
CA LEU A 93 1.44 -4.97 -0.46
C LEU A 93 -0.07 -4.87 -0.20
N GLY A 94 -0.49 -4.76 1.06
CA GLY A 94 -1.88 -4.46 1.40
C GLY A 94 -2.41 -3.20 0.72
N LEU A 95 -1.67 -2.10 0.85
CA LEU A 95 -1.98 -0.83 0.19
C LEU A 95 -2.08 -0.99 -1.33
N LEU A 96 -1.16 -1.75 -1.94
CA LEU A 96 -1.16 -2.00 -3.38
C LEU A 96 -2.43 -2.76 -3.82
N ILE A 97 -2.80 -3.83 -3.09
CA ILE A 97 -4.03 -4.57 -3.36
C ILE A 97 -5.25 -3.65 -3.23
N SER A 98 -5.28 -2.77 -2.22
CA SER A 98 -6.38 -1.82 -2.04
C SER A 98 -6.54 -0.84 -3.19
N ASP A 99 -5.43 -0.34 -3.74
CA ASP A 99 -5.44 0.60 -4.86
C ASP A 99 -5.80 -0.09 -6.19
N LEU A 100 -5.61 -1.41 -6.29
CA LEU A 100 -5.93 -2.22 -7.47
C LEU A 100 -7.33 -2.87 -7.42
N SER A 101 -7.96 -2.93 -6.24
CA SER A 101 -9.25 -3.58 -6.02
C SER A 101 -10.43 -2.66 -6.39
N GLU A 102 -11.45 -3.23 -7.01
CA GLU A 102 -12.74 -2.61 -7.29
C GLU A 102 -13.75 -2.92 -6.17
N GLY A 103 -14.62 -1.95 -5.85
CA GLY A 103 -15.70 -2.12 -4.88
C GLY A 103 -15.37 -1.59 -3.47
N PRO A 104 -16.23 -1.86 -2.46
CA PRO A 104 -16.13 -1.23 -1.14
C PRO A 104 -15.02 -1.84 -0.25
N TRP A 105 -14.50 -3.00 -0.64
CA TRP A 105 -13.60 -3.83 0.17
C TRP A 105 -12.19 -3.25 0.21
N LYS A 106 -11.66 -3.07 1.42
CA LYS A 106 -10.35 -2.44 1.67
C LYS A 106 -9.55 -3.29 2.64
N VAL A 107 -8.29 -2.91 2.83
CA VAL A 107 -7.30 -3.63 3.65
C VAL A 107 -7.73 -3.72 5.11
N THR A 108 -7.47 -4.87 5.73
CA THR A 108 -7.43 -5.03 7.20
C THR A 108 -6.01 -5.30 7.68
N PHE A 109 -5.77 -4.89 8.93
CA PHE A 109 -4.53 -5.13 9.67
C PHE A 109 -4.91 -5.74 11.01
N SER A 110 -4.19 -6.77 11.46
CA SER A 110 -4.78 -7.73 12.39
C SER A 110 -4.35 -7.61 13.85
N ALA A 111 -5.30 -7.23 14.73
CA ALA A 111 -5.75 -7.93 15.96
C ALA A 111 -7.25 -7.65 16.18
N ASN A 112 -7.66 -6.45 15.80
CA ASN A 112 -9.04 -6.01 15.66
C ASN A 112 -9.24 -5.56 14.21
N PRO A 113 -9.60 -6.48 13.30
CA PRO A 113 -9.73 -6.13 11.89
C PRO A 113 -10.75 -5.02 11.73
N ARG A 114 -10.33 -3.96 11.04
CA ARG A 114 -11.18 -2.83 10.66
C ARG A 114 -10.92 -2.52 9.20
N PHE A 115 -11.99 -2.21 8.47
CA PHE A 115 -11.83 -1.71 7.12
C PHE A 115 -11.18 -0.33 7.16
N HIS A 116 -9.91 -0.26 6.78
CA HIS A 116 -9.24 1.02 6.62
C HIS A 116 -9.57 1.57 5.25
N VAL A 117 -10.38 2.64 5.24
CA VAL A 117 -10.51 3.45 4.04
C VAL A 117 -9.25 4.28 3.90
N ILE A 118 -8.38 3.87 2.98
CA ILE A 118 -7.31 4.72 2.50
C ILE A 118 -7.98 5.92 1.79
N LYS A 119 -8.01 7.07 2.47
CA LYS A 119 -8.60 8.32 1.95
C LYS A 119 -7.50 9.20 1.38
N GLY A 120 -7.82 9.84 0.26
CA GLY A 120 -6.99 10.87 -0.37
C GLY A 120 -6.03 10.32 -1.43
N ASP A 121 -5.69 11.22 -2.35
CA ASP A 121 -4.84 10.92 -3.52
C ASP A 121 -3.35 11.05 -3.21
N THR A 122 -3.01 11.65 -2.05
CA THR A 122 -1.64 11.90 -1.64
C THR A 122 -1.15 10.80 -0.70
N MET A 123 0.11 10.43 -0.82
CA MET A 123 0.64 9.32 -0.09
C MET A 123 0.75 9.54 1.44
N PRO A 124 0.96 10.77 1.96
CA PRO A 124 0.81 11.06 3.38
C PRO A 124 -0.60 10.76 3.90
N SER A 125 -1.65 11.04 3.13
CA SER A 125 -3.00 10.68 3.52
C SER A 125 -3.19 9.17 3.44
N LYS A 126 -2.62 8.52 2.42
CA LYS A 126 -2.68 7.07 2.27
C LYS A 126 -1.98 6.31 3.39
N THR A 127 -0.94 6.86 4.02
CA THR A 127 -0.14 6.23 5.09
C THR A 127 -0.50 6.69 6.49
N SER A 128 -1.43 7.64 6.63
CA SER A 128 -1.86 8.20 7.92
C SER A 128 -2.36 7.15 8.91
N PHE A 129 -3.05 6.11 8.41
CA PHE A 129 -3.53 4.97 9.21
C PHE A 129 -2.42 4.26 9.99
N ARG A 130 -1.15 4.34 9.57
CA ARG A 130 0.00 3.77 10.29
C ARG A 130 0.12 4.24 11.74
N ARG A 131 -0.37 5.45 12.03
CA ARG A 131 -0.37 6.03 13.38
C ARG A 131 -1.50 5.48 14.27
N GLU A 132 -2.56 4.99 13.64
CA GLU A 132 -3.76 4.47 14.30
C GLU A 132 -3.73 2.94 14.43
N MET A 133 -2.72 2.28 13.84
CA MET A 133 -2.59 0.83 13.87
C MET A 133 -2.13 0.32 15.23
N GLU A 134 -2.81 -0.72 15.70
CA GLU A 134 -2.33 -1.56 16.79
C GLU A 134 -1.22 -2.47 16.26
N TRP A 135 0.03 -2.08 16.48
CA TRP A 135 1.20 -2.89 16.15
C TRP A 135 1.35 -4.08 17.11
N ARG A 136 2.00 -5.16 16.66
CA ARG A 136 2.31 -6.39 17.44
C ARG A 136 1.07 -7.20 17.82
N ALA A 137 0.15 -7.21 16.88
CA ALA A 137 -1.20 -7.70 17.01
C ALA A 137 -1.30 -9.07 16.29
N ASN A 138 -1.93 -10.07 16.92
CA ASN A 138 -2.04 -11.42 16.35
C ASN A 138 -3.11 -11.47 15.24
N ILE A 139 -2.85 -12.25 14.18
CA ILE A 139 -3.88 -12.54 13.17
C ILE A 139 -4.96 -13.44 13.75
N SER A 140 -6.22 -13.14 13.43
CA SER A 140 -7.34 -14.04 13.66
C SER A 140 -8.24 -14.06 12.43
N PHE A 141 -8.10 -15.11 11.61
CA PHE A 141 -8.93 -15.27 10.41
C PHE A 141 -10.41 -15.33 10.73
N GLN A 142 -10.79 -15.91 11.87
CA GLN A 142 -12.19 -15.93 12.31
C GLN A 142 -12.76 -14.51 12.39
N LYS A 143 -12.06 -13.58 13.03
CA LYS A 143 -12.49 -12.18 13.11
C LYS A 143 -12.53 -11.49 11.74
N ASP A 144 -11.58 -11.80 10.86
CA ASP A 144 -11.59 -11.27 9.48
C ASP A 144 -12.83 -11.76 8.72
N PHE A 145 -13.15 -13.06 8.80
CA PHE A 145 -14.35 -13.63 8.17
C PHE A 145 -15.66 -13.09 8.78
N ASP A 146 -15.73 -12.96 10.11
CA ASP A 146 -16.88 -12.39 10.80
C ASP A 146 -17.13 -10.94 10.34
N LEU A 147 -16.07 -10.15 10.19
CA LEU A 147 -16.15 -8.78 9.69
C LEU A 147 -16.62 -8.72 8.22
N ILE A 148 -16.13 -9.64 7.37
CA ILE A 148 -16.57 -9.75 5.98
C ILE A 148 -18.09 -10.05 5.94
N LEU A 149 -18.54 -11.00 6.76
CA LEU A 149 -19.94 -11.37 6.86
C LEU A 149 -20.80 -10.21 7.39
N GLU A 150 -20.35 -9.53 8.44
CA GLU A 150 -21.04 -8.36 9.02
C GLU A 150 -21.27 -7.27 7.96
N VAL A 151 -20.24 -6.96 7.16
CA VAL A 151 -20.36 -5.96 6.10
C VAL A 151 -21.25 -6.44 4.96
N ALA A 152 -21.17 -7.72 4.58
CA ALA A 152 -22.05 -8.29 3.56
C ALA A 152 -23.53 -8.20 3.96
N VAL A 153 -23.85 -8.59 5.21
CA VAL A 153 -25.21 -8.54 5.75
C VAL A 153 -25.70 -7.10 5.90
N ARG A 154 -24.90 -6.22 6.52
CA ARG A 154 -25.27 -4.80 6.70
C ARG A 154 -25.44 -4.06 5.37
N GLY A 155 -24.57 -4.37 4.41
CA GLY A 155 -24.58 -3.78 3.07
C GLY A 155 -25.64 -4.38 2.14
N LYS A 156 -26.31 -5.47 2.54
CA LYS A 156 -27.23 -6.26 1.70
C LYS A 156 -26.58 -6.62 0.36
N LEU A 157 -25.34 -7.07 0.43
CA LEU A 157 -24.54 -7.35 -0.75
C LEU A 157 -25.01 -8.63 -1.42
N ASN A 158 -25.06 -8.62 -2.74
CA ASN A 158 -25.32 -9.81 -3.54
C ASN A 158 -24.06 -10.70 -3.59
N GLU A 159 -24.22 -11.97 -3.95
CA GLU A 159 -23.13 -12.95 -4.01
C GLU A 159 -21.99 -12.51 -4.95
N ASP A 160 -22.31 -11.81 -6.02
CA ASP A 160 -21.35 -11.25 -6.97
C ASP A 160 -20.57 -10.05 -6.39
N GLN A 161 -21.00 -9.49 -5.26
CA GLN A 161 -20.35 -8.37 -4.56
C GLN A 161 -19.58 -8.80 -3.31
N ILE A 162 -19.73 -10.05 -2.86
CA ILE A 162 -18.98 -10.60 -1.71
C ILE A 162 -17.53 -10.89 -2.13
N ILE A 163 -16.59 -10.78 -1.18
CA ILE A 163 -15.17 -11.10 -1.39
C ILE A 163 -15.01 -12.54 -1.89
N LYS A 164 -14.28 -12.70 -2.99
CA LYS A 164 -13.94 -13.98 -3.63
C LYS A 164 -12.48 -14.37 -3.40
N THR A 165 -11.61 -13.41 -3.16
CA THR A 165 -10.16 -13.64 -3.01
C THR A 165 -9.60 -12.89 -1.81
N LEU A 166 -8.91 -13.60 -0.94
CA LEU A 166 -8.14 -13.04 0.17
C LEU A 166 -6.65 -13.14 -0.11
N PHE A 167 -5.97 -11.99 -0.07
CA PHE A 167 -4.51 -11.91 -0.11
C PHE A 167 -3.99 -11.82 1.33
N VAL A 168 -3.26 -12.83 1.78
CA VAL A 168 -2.70 -12.86 3.13
C VAL A 168 -1.20 -12.62 3.06
N PHE A 169 -0.73 -11.54 3.70
CA PHE A 169 0.69 -11.22 3.80
C PHE A 169 1.16 -11.47 5.23
N SER A 170 1.76 -12.64 5.47
CA SER A 170 2.19 -13.11 6.79
C SER A 170 3.43 -13.99 6.68
N ASN A 171 4.16 -14.15 7.78
CA ASN A 171 5.16 -15.20 7.98
C ASN A 171 4.55 -16.57 8.32
N MET A 172 3.21 -16.68 8.25
CA MET A 172 2.42 -17.89 8.48
C MET A 172 2.33 -18.33 9.95
N GLU A 173 2.62 -17.45 10.90
CA GLU A 173 2.45 -17.70 12.33
C GLU A 173 1.01 -17.38 12.75
N PHE A 174 0.11 -18.32 12.49
CA PHE A 174 -1.33 -18.16 12.79
C PHE A 174 -1.69 -18.78 14.14
N ASN A 175 -2.67 -18.16 14.82
CA ASN A 175 -3.28 -18.68 16.05
C ASN A 175 -4.66 -19.24 15.79
#